data_AF-A0A516R6M0-F1
#
_entry.id   AF-A0A516R6M0-F1
#
_cell.length_a   1.000
_cell.length_b   1.000
_cell.length_c   1.000
_cell.angle_alpha   90.00
_cell.angle_beta   90.00
_cell.angle_gamma   90.00
#
_symmetry.space_group_name_H-M   'P 1'
#
loop_
_entity.id
_entity.type
_entity.pdbx_description
1 polymer ?
#
loop_
_entity_poly.entity_id
_entity_poly.type
_entity_poly.pdbx_seq_one_letter_code
_entity_poly.pdbx_strand_id
1 'polypeptide(L)' 'MLRKVHLHILRPVESTDDYLVYTRWRDEAAFQAWMEGPMKAAHQGGGDRPKPAATGNQVWSFEIVQQASPKQA' A
#
# COMPACT_ATOMS: atom_id res chain seq x y z
N MET A 1 -8.05 15.44 8.17
CA MET A 1 -8.39 14.56 7.03
C MET A 1 -7.10 13.89 6.54
N LEU A 2 -6.97 12.58 6.73
CA LEU A 2 -5.81 11.79 6.32
C LEU A 2 -5.75 11.74 4.79
N ARG A 3 -4.77 12.41 4.17
CA ARG A 3 -4.64 12.42 2.70
C ARG A 3 -3.50 11.49 2.30
N LYS A 4 -3.83 10.24 1.98
CA LYS A 4 -3.02 9.34 1.15
C LYS A 4 -2.81 10.02 -0.20
N VAL A 5 -1.59 9.92 -0.76
CA VAL A 5 -1.27 10.60 -2.04
C VAL A 5 -1.61 9.69 -3.21
N HIS A 6 -1.17 8.42 -3.19
CA HIS A 6 -1.44 7.46 -4.27
C HIS A 6 -1.57 6.03 -3.72
N LEU A 7 -2.40 5.21 -4.38
CA LEU A 7 -2.42 3.75 -4.23
C LEU A 7 -2.39 3.12 -5.62
N HIS A 8 -1.51 2.15 -5.80
CA HIS A 8 -1.44 1.32 -6.99
C HIS A 8 -1.34 -0.16 -6.57
N ILE A 9 -1.96 -1.03 -7.35
CA ILE A 9 -1.79 -2.48 -7.24
C ILE A 9 -1.02 -2.90 -8.48
N LEU A 10 0.20 -3.39 -8.28
CA LEU A 10 1.10 -3.79 -9.34
C LEU A 10 1.10 -5.31 -9.43
N ARG A 11 0.67 -5.83 -10.59
CA ARG A 11 0.80 -7.24 -10.92
C ARG A 11 2.26 -7.53 -11.25
N PRO A 12 2.87 -8.57 -10.67
CA PRO A 12 4.22 -8.95 -11.03
C PRO A 12 4.27 -9.49 -12.47
N VAL A 13 5.42 -9.31 -13.12
CA VAL A 13 5.66 -9.81 -14.49
C VAL A 13 6.81 -10.81 -14.50
N GLU A 14 7.85 -10.55 -13.69
CA GLU A 14 9.03 -11.42 -13.54
C GLU A 14 9.52 -11.39 -12.08
N SER A 15 10.37 -12.36 -11.71
CA SER A 15 11.09 -12.48 -10.42
C SER A 15 10.28 -12.77 -9.15
N THR A 16 8.96 -12.54 -9.14
CA THR A 16 8.07 -12.92 -8.02
C THR A 16 6.65 -13.18 -8.54
N ASP A 17 5.84 -13.88 -7.75
CA ASP A 17 4.39 -14.04 -7.96
C ASP A 17 3.55 -13.11 -7.05
N ASP A 18 4.21 -12.34 -6.18
CA ASP A 18 3.56 -11.45 -5.22
C ASP A 18 3.13 -10.12 -5.84
N TYR A 19 1.87 -9.75 -5.62
CA TYR A 19 1.37 -8.42 -5.98
C TYR A 19 1.93 -7.36 -5.04
N LEU A 20 2.41 -6.24 -5.60
CA LEU A 20 2.84 -5.09 -4.81
C LEU A 20 1.70 -4.09 -4.67
N VAL A 21 1.23 -3.89 -3.44
CA VAL A 21 0.34 -2.79 -3.08
C VAL A 21 1.19 -1.58 -2.70
N TYR A 22 1.48 -0.72 -3.67
CA TYR A 22 2.25 0.49 -3.44
C TYR A 22 1.35 1.60 -2.91
N THR A 23 1.72 2.18 -1.77
CA THR A 23 1.04 3.34 -1.20
C THR A 23 2.02 4.47 -0.93
N ARG A 24 1.71 5.66 -1.43
CA ARG A 24 2.53 6.85 -1.21
C ARG A 24 1.86 7.77 -0.21
N TRP A 25 2.62 8.16 0.80
CA TRP A 25 2.19 9.03 1.88
C TRP A 25 2.93 10.35 1.84
N ARG A 26 2.32 11.38 2.44
CA ARG A 26 2.93 12.70 2.60
C ARG A 26 4.02 12.66 3.68
N ASP A 27 3.75 11.93 4.76
CA ASP A 27 4.63 11.74 5.91
C ASP A 27 4.28 10.42 6.62
N GLU A 28 5.16 9.98 7.51
CA GLU A 28 4.99 8.77 8.33
C GLU A 28 3.78 8.87 9.25
N ALA A 29 3.54 10.05 9.85
CA ALA A 29 2.41 10.27 10.74
C ALA A 29 1.05 10.00 10.06
N ALA A 30 0.90 10.39 8.80
CA ALA A 30 -0.29 10.09 8.01
C ALA A 30 -0.42 8.60 7.68
N PHE A 31 0.68 7.89 7.43
CA PHE A 31 0.65 6.44 7.26
C PHE A 31 0.19 5.75 8.55
N GLN A 32 0.81 6.08 9.68
CA GLN A 32 0.50 5.47 10.98
C GLN A 32 -0.96 5.69 11.39
N ALA A 33 -1.46 6.93 11.29
CA ALA A 33 -2.86 7.22 11.60
C ALA A 33 -3.86 6.53 10.63
N TRP A 34 -3.46 6.22 9.39
CA TRP A 34 -4.27 5.38 8.51
C TRP A 34 -4.19 3.90 8.87
N MET A 35 -2.99 3.39 9.14
CA MET A 35 -2.72 2.00 9.47
C MET A 35 -3.45 1.59 10.75
N GLU A 36 -3.43 2.46 11.77
CA GLU A 36 -4.05 2.21 13.07
C GLU A 36 -5.57 2.37 13.07
N GLY A 37 -6.15 3.02 12.06
CA GLY A 37 -7.60 3.26 11.99
C GLY A 37 -8.24 2.64 10.74
N PRO A 38 -8.47 3.41 9.67
CA PRO A 38 -9.20 2.96 8.49
C PRO A 38 -8.70 1.65 7.86
N MET A 39 -7.39 1.40 7.85
CA MET A 39 -6.83 0.17 7.30
C MET A 39 -7.33 -1.05 8.06
N LYS A 40 -7.14 -1.06 9.39
CA LYS A 40 -7.60 -2.13 10.28
C LYS A 40 -9.09 -2.33 10.16
N ALA A 41 -9.89 -1.27 10.25
CA ALA A 41 -11.34 -1.37 10.14
C ALA A 41 -11.80 -1.97 8.80
N ALA A 42 -11.13 -1.64 7.69
CA ALA A 42 -11.49 -2.14 6.36
C ALA A 42 -11.04 -3.59 6.09
N HIS A 43 -9.99 -4.07 6.79
CA HIS A 43 -9.39 -5.39 6.57
C HIS A 43 -9.60 -6.36 7.74
N GLN A 44 -10.25 -5.92 8.82
CA GLN A 44 -10.71 -6.81 9.88
C GLN A 44 -11.72 -7.80 9.28
N GLY A 45 -11.37 -9.08 9.31
CA GLY A 45 -12.25 -10.16 8.90
C GLY A 45 -13.41 -10.34 9.88
N GLY A 46 -14.50 -10.95 9.40
CA GLY A 46 -15.70 -11.24 10.20
C GLY A 46 -16.93 -11.50 9.32
N GLY A 47 -17.88 -12.30 9.84
CA GLY A 47 -19.10 -12.70 9.14
C GLY A 47 -18.89 -13.71 8.00
N ASP A 48 -19.83 -13.78 7.06
CA ASP A 48 -19.78 -14.62 5.84
C ASP A 48 -18.77 -14.14 4.77
N ARG A 49 -17.79 -13.32 5.15
CA ARG A 49 -16.79 -12.84 4.18
C ARG A 49 -15.88 -14.00 3.76
N PRO A 50 -15.57 -14.13 2.46
CA PRO A 50 -14.62 -15.13 1.99
C PRO A 50 -13.27 -14.97 2.70
N LYS A 51 -12.57 -16.10 2.87
CA LYS A 51 -11.20 -16.09 3.37
C LYS A 51 -10.32 -15.20 2.48
N PRO A 52 -9.31 -14.51 3.03
CA PRO A 52 -8.36 -13.75 2.23
C PRO A 52 -7.74 -14.61 1.12
N ALA A 53 -7.65 -14.06 -0.08
CA ALA A 53 -7.01 -14.73 -1.20
C ALA A 53 -5.48 -14.82 -1.03
N ALA A 54 -4.89 -13.84 -0.34
CA ALA A 54 -3.47 -13.84 -0.03
C ALA A 54 -3.15 -14.88 1.07
N THR A 55 -2.13 -15.69 0.84
CA THR A 55 -1.65 -16.71 1.79
C THR A 55 -0.50 -16.19 2.67
N GLY A 56 0.07 -15.04 2.33
CA GLY A 56 1.14 -14.37 3.08
C GLY A 56 1.27 -12.90 2.68
N ASN A 57 2.13 -12.16 3.39
CA ASN A 57 2.52 -10.81 3.01
C ASN A 57 3.94 -10.48 3.51
N GLN A 58 4.54 -9.48 2.89
CA GLN A 58 5.75 -8.82 3.37
C GLN A 58 5.57 -7.31 3.19
N VAL A 59 6.07 -6.53 4.15
CA VAL A 59 6.00 -5.06 4.12
C VAL A 59 7.41 -4.49 3.97
N TRP A 60 7.56 -3.57 3.02
CA TRP A 60 8.76 -2.77 2.83
C TRP A 60 8.41 -1.28 2.93
N SER A 61 9.24 -0.54 3.67
CA SER A 61 9.10 0.91 3.84
C SER A 61 10.30 1.63 3.25
N PHE A 62 10.04 2.73 2.56
CA PHE A 62 11.07 3.51 1.86
C PHE A 62 10.86 5.00 2.09
N GLU A 63 11.96 5.73 2.17
CA GLU A 63 11.98 7.18 2.03
C GLU A 63 12.36 7.57 0.61
N ILE A 64 11.70 8.60 0.07
CA ILE A 64 12.03 9.12 -1.26
C ILE A 64 13.27 10.02 -1.13
N VAL A 65 14.44 9.49 -1.46
CA VAL A 65 15.70 10.26 -1.46
C VAL A 65 15.82 11.15 -2.71
N GLN A 66 15.26 10.72 -3.84
CA GLN A 66 15.26 11.48 -5.09
C GLN A 66 13.98 11.23 -5.89
N GLN A 67 13.46 12.29 -6.52
CA GLN A 67 12.37 12.19 -7.48
C GLN A 67 12.67 13.07 -8.68
N ALA A 68 12.57 12.49 -9.89
CA ALA A 68 12.63 13.23 -11.14
C ALA A 68 11.22 13.42 -11.70
N SER A 69 10.98 14.57 -12.32
CA SER A 69 9.79 14.79 -13.15
C SER A 69 9.98 14.12 -14.51
N PRO A 70 8.90 13.70 -15.19
CA PRO A 70 9.00 13.22 -16.57
C PRO A 70 9.74 14.26 -17.43
N LYS A 71 10.67 13.80 -18.27
CA LYS A 71 11.23 14.65 -19.32
C LYS A 71 10.09 15.02 -20.25
N GLN A 72 9.77 16.31 -20.34
CA GLN A 72 8.80 16.78 -21.33
C GLN A 72 9.34 16.43 -22.71
N ALA A 73 8.49 15.81 -23.53
CA ALA A 73 8.81 15.42 -24.90
C ALA A 73 9.00 16.66 -25.79
#